data_AF-A0A3A9BGB0-F1
#
_entry.id   AF-A0A3A9BGB0-F1
#
_cell.length_a   1.000
_cell.length_b   1.000
_cell.length_c   1.000
_cell.angle_alpha   90.00
_cell.angle_beta   90.00
_cell.angle_gamma   90.00
#
_symmetry.space_group_name_H-M   'P 1'
#
loop_
_entity.id
_entity.type
_entity.pdbx_description
1 polymer ?
#
loop_
_entity_poly.entity_id
_entity_poly.type
_entity_poly.pdbx_seq_one_letter_code
_entity_poly.pdbx_strand_id
1 'polypeptide(L)'
;MAIIGAVELLVTPDVLNQKAVEVEKNISNMRQRFDTMKTLVEKSKGYWIGEAGDMHRQNYSEQQDNIDQVLNRLSEHPIDLRSIAQTYSATELKVENIIQSLPGDVL
;
A
#
# COMPACT_ATOMS: atom_id res chain seq x y z
N MET A 1 13.14 -40.16 -10.08
CA MET A 1 11.95 -39.77 -9.29
C MET A 1 12.43 -38.79 -8.23
N ALA A 2 12.29 -37.49 -8.49
CA ALA A 2 12.65 -36.43 -7.54
C ALA A 2 11.41 -35.57 -7.35
N ILE A 3 10.70 -35.76 -6.24
CA ILE A 3 9.68 -34.81 -5.81
C ILE A 3 10.45 -33.64 -5.20
N ILE A 4 10.88 -32.71 -6.06
CA ILE A 4 11.10 -31.34 -5.63
C ILE A 4 9.69 -30.85 -5.34
N GLY A 5 9.32 -30.78 -4.06
CA GLY A 5 7.97 -30.37 -3.66
C GLY A 5 7.60 -29.10 -4.38
N ALA A 6 6.59 -29.17 -5.25
CA ALA A 6 6.09 -28.02 -5.98
C ALA A 6 5.51 -27.06 -4.95
N VAL A 7 6.30 -26.08 -4.52
CA VAL A 7 5.81 -24.94 -3.75
C VAL A 7 5.03 -24.09 -4.76
N GLU A 8 3.72 -24.30 -4.82
CA GLU A 8 2.84 -23.45 -5.60
C GLU A 8 2.60 -22.16 -4.79
N LEU A 9 3.19 -21.06 -5.25
CA LEU A 9 2.94 -19.75 -4.66
C LEU A 9 1.50 -19.35 -4.97
N LEU A 10 0.65 -19.29 -3.93
CA LEU A 10 -0.74 -18.82 -4.06
C LEU A 10 -0.81 -17.37 -4.58
N VAL A 11 0.25 -16.59 -4.36
CA VAL A 11 0.40 -15.22 -4.86
C VAL A 11 1.83 -15.04 -5.35
N THR A 12 1.99 -14.69 -6.62
CA THR A 12 3.32 -14.44 -7.21
C THR A 12 3.84 -13.05 -6.83
N PRO A 13 5.18 -12.83 -6.85
CA PRO A 13 5.77 -11.51 -6.67
C PRO A 13 5.18 -10.43 -7.61
N ASP A 14 4.85 -10.81 -8.84
CA ASP A 14 4.21 -9.91 -9.82
C ASP A 14 2.83 -9.44 -9.36
N VAL A 15 2.00 -10.35 -8.84
CA VAL A 15 0.66 -10.01 -8.31
C VAL A 15 0.79 -9.08 -7.10
N LEU A 16 1.75 -9.34 -6.20
CA LEU A 16 2.03 -8.47 -5.05
C LEU A 16 2.43 -7.06 -5.48
N ASN A 17 3.34 -6.94 -6.46
CA ASN A 17 3.77 -5.65 -7.01
C ASN A 17 2.62 -4.91 -7.69
N GLN A 18 1.81 -5.60 -8.49
CA GLN A 18 0.65 -5.01 -9.15
C GLN A 18 -0.34 -4.46 -8.12
N LYS A 19 -0.62 -5.23 -7.06
CA LYS A 19 -1.53 -4.80 -5.99
C LYS A 19 -0.96 -3.67 -5.15
N ALA A 20 0.36 -3.63 -4.91
CA ALA A 20 1.00 -2.50 -4.26
C ALA A 20 0.77 -1.20 -5.05
N VAL A 21 0.95 -1.21 -6.37
CA VAL A 21 0.71 -0.05 -7.25
C VAL A 21 -0.76 0.39 -7.22
N GLU A 22 -1.70 -0.56 -7.24
CA GLU A 22 -3.13 -0.27 -7.16
C GLU A 22 -3.50 0.41 -5.84
N VAL A 23 -2.98 -0.11 -4.73
CA VAL A 23 -3.20 0.44 -3.38
C VAL A 23 -2.60 1.85 -3.26
N GLU A 24 -1.38 2.08 -3.75
CA GLU A 24 -0.78 3.41 -3.77
C GLU A 24 -1.60 4.43 -4.54
N LYS A 25 -2.08 4.04 -5.72
CA LYS A 25 -2.95 4.91 -6.53
C LYS A 25 -4.22 5.28 -5.76
N ASN A 26 -4.83 4.32 -5.07
CA ASN A 26 -6.04 4.57 -4.28
C ASN A 26 -5.76 5.50 -3.09
N ILE A 27 -4.64 5.31 -2.38
CA ILE A 27 -4.23 6.18 -1.27
C ILE A 27 -3.95 7.60 -1.76
N SER A 28 -3.25 7.74 -2.89
CA SER A 28 -2.99 9.05 -3.52
C SER A 28 -4.29 9.77 -3.86
N ASN A 29 -5.25 9.06 -4.48
CA ASN A 29 -6.57 9.61 -4.77
C ASN A 29 -7.32 10.02 -3.50
N MET A 30 -7.21 9.24 -2.40
CA MET A 30 -7.82 9.60 -1.12
C MET A 30 -7.21 10.89 -0.57
N ARG A 31 -5.87 11.02 -0.53
CA ARG A 31 -5.17 12.24 -0.09
C ARG A 31 -5.67 13.46 -0.86
N GLN A 32 -5.71 13.38 -2.20
CA GLN A 32 -6.20 14.47 -3.05
C GLN A 32 -7.66 14.86 -2.74
N ARG A 33 -8.54 13.88 -2.46
CA ARG A 33 -9.94 14.15 -2.09
C ARG A 33 -10.04 14.85 -0.74
N PHE A 34 -9.25 14.45 0.25
CA PHE A 34 -9.21 15.10 1.55
C PHE A 34 -8.65 16.53 1.48
N ASP A 35 -7.62 16.77 0.67
CA ASP A 35 -7.10 18.12 0.41
C ASP A 35 -8.15 19.02 -0.27
N THR A 36 -8.91 18.44 -1.20
CA THR A 36 -10.03 19.13 -1.85
C THR A 36 -11.12 19.48 -0.84
N MET A 37 -11.51 18.54 0.03
CA MET A 37 -12.48 18.81 1.10
C MET A 37 -11.97 19.89 2.05
N LYS A 38 -10.72 19.83 2.48
CA LYS A 38 -10.11 20.88 3.32
C LYS A 38 -10.23 22.25 2.67
N THR A 39 -9.92 22.35 1.39
CA THR A 39 -10.06 23.60 0.63
C THR A 39 -11.50 24.09 0.57
N LEU A 40 -12.48 23.20 0.40
CA LEU A 40 -13.90 23.55 0.38
C LEU A 40 -14.40 24.01 1.75
N VAL A 41 -13.99 23.32 2.83
CA VAL A 41 -14.30 23.68 4.21
C VAL A 41 -13.74 25.06 4.55
N GLU A 42 -12.50 25.36 4.15
CA GLU A 42 -11.91 26.71 4.34
C GLU A 42 -12.67 27.79 3.55
N LYS A 43 -13.03 27.51 2.30
CA LYS A 43 -13.83 28.44 1.48
C LYS A 43 -15.21 28.72 2.09
N SER A 44 -15.77 27.77 2.85
CA SER A 44 -17.06 27.95 3.52
C SER A 44 -17.09 29.13 4.49
N LYS A 45 -15.94 29.54 5.02
CA LYS A 45 -15.80 30.70 5.91
C LYS A 45 -16.30 32.00 5.29
N GLY A 46 -16.23 32.13 3.95
CA GLY A 46 -16.61 33.36 3.25
C GLY A 46 -18.12 33.57 3.08
N TYR A 47 -18.92 32.51 3.11
CA TYR A 47 -20.38 32.59 2.86
C TYR A 47 -21.23 31.97 3.99
N TRP A 48 -20.64 31.10 4.81
CA TRP A 48 -21.30 30.50 5.97
C TRP A 48 -20.73 31.07 7.26
N ILE A 49 -21.25 32.26 7.60
CA ILE A 49 -20.87 33.05 8.76
C ILE A 49 -21.83 32.73 9.90
N GLY A 50 -21.29 32.49 11.09
CA GLY A 50 -22.04 32.21 12.31
C GLY A 50 -21.61 30.92 13.00
N GLU A 51 -22.10 30.76 14.23
CA GLU A 51 -21.69 29.71 15.17
C GLU A 51 -21.83 28.29 14.62
N ALA A 52 -22.89 28.01 13.86
CA ALA A 52 -23.06 26.71 13.20
C ALA A 52 -21.96 26.41 12.18
N GLY A 53 -21.56 27.41 11.38
CA GLY A 53 -20.49 27.26 10.39
C GLY A 53 -19.12 27.08 11.06
N ASP A 54 -18.87 27.81 12.14
CA ASP A 54 -17.64 27.69 12.93
C ASP A 54 -17.55 26.31 13.60
N MET A 55 -18.63 25.82 14.20
CA MET A 55 -18.70 24.48 14.79
C MET A 55 -18.41 23.38 13.75
N HIS A 56 -18.99 23.46 12.54
CA HIS A 56 -18.73 22.47 11.49
C HIS A 56 -17.28 22.48 11.01
N ARG A 57 -16.67 23.66 10.87
CA ARG A 57 -15.25 23.79 10.51
C ARG A 57 -14.35 23.22 11.62
N GLN A 58 -14.68 23.47 12.88
CA GLN A 58 -13.96 22.93 14.02
C GLN A 58 -14.04 21.40 14.08
N ASN A 59 -15.24 20.83 13.95
CA ASN A 59 -15.44 19.37 13.90
C ASN A 59 -14.65 18.71 12.74
N TYR A 60 -14.51 19.39 11.60
CA TYR A 60 -13.68 18.90 10.50
C TYR A 60 -12.19 18.96 10.85
N SER A 61 -11.73 20.07 11.44
CA SER A 61 -10.33 20.21 11.88
C SER A 61 -9.93 19.14 12.89
N GLU A 62 -10.81 18.80 13.83
CA GLU A 62 -10.58 17.74 14.83
C GLU A 62 -10.46 16.35 14.19
N GLN A 63 -11.03 16.14 13.01
CA GLN A 63 -10.93 14.88 12.28
C GLN A 63 -9.73 14.82 11.32
N GLN A 64 -9.07 15.93 11.00
CA GLN A 64 -7.91 15.93 10.08
C GLN A 64 -6.80 15.01 10.59
N ASP A 65 -6.45 15.10 11.87
CA ASP A 65 -5.39 14.27 12.44
C ASP A 65 -5.70 12.77 12.33
N ASN A 66 -6.97 12.39 12.54
CA ASN A 66 -7.42 11.01 12.39
C ASN A 66 -7.35 10.53 10.94
N ILE A 67 -7.74 11.39 9.99
CA ILE A 67 -7.66 11.10 8.56
C ILE A 67 -6.19 10.89 8.15
N ASP A 68 -5.29 11.77 8.59
CA ASP A 68 -3.86 11.68 8.28
C ASP A 68 -3.24 10.40 8.85
N GLN A 69 -3.58 10.03 10.09
CA GLN A 69 -3.14 8.77 10.69
C GLN A 69 -3.61 7.56 9.89
N VAL A 70 -4.88 7.53 9.45
CA VAL A 70 -5.42 6.43 8.64
C VAL A 70 -4.69 6.35 7.29
N LEU A 71 -4.49 7.47 6.62
CA LEU A 71 -3.79 7.51 5.33
C LEU A 71 -2.32 7.07 5.46
N ASN A 72 -1.66 7.41 6.57
CA ASN A 72 -0.30 6.98 6.84
C ASN A 72 -0.23 5.47 7.06
N ARG A 73 -1.12 4.89 7.88
CA ARG A 73 -1.19 3.44 8.08
C ARG A 73 -1.48 2.69 6.78
N LEU A 74 -2.40 3.20 5.96
CA LEU A 74 -2.68 2.59 4.66
C LEU A 74 -1.46 2.63 3.73
N SER A 75 -0.60 3.65 3.86
CA SER A 75 0.63 3.80 3.07
C SER A 75 1.72 2.78 3.45
N GLU A 76 1.61 2.10 4.60
CA GLU A 76 2.53 1.03 5.01
C GLU A 76 2.29 -0.26 4.20
N HIS A 77 1.03 -0.61 3.92
CA HIS A 77 0.66 -1.83 3.20
C HIS A 77 1.32 -2.03 1.81
N PRO A 78 1.40 -1.04 0.92
CA PRO A 78 2.10 -1.22 -0.35
C PRO A 78 3.62 -1.43 -0.17
N ILE A 79 4.22 -0.91 0.91
CA ILE A 79 5.62 -1.15 1.25
C ILE A 79 5.79 -2.62 1.67
N ASP A 80 4.90 -3.12 2.52
CA ASP A 80 4.91 -4.51 2.97
C ASP A 80 4.75 -5.49 1.80
N LEU A 81 3.80 -5.23 0.90
CA LEU A 81 3.58 -6.06 -0.30
C LEU A 81 4.85 -6.17 -1.17
N ARG A 82 5.58 -5.06 -1.34
CA ARG A 82 6.84 -5.06 -2.09
C ARG A 82 7.96 -5.78 -1.35
N SER A 83 8.05 -5.62 -0.03
CA SER A 83 9.05 -6.32 0.79
C SER A 83 8.86 -7.84 0.71
N ILE A 84 7.60 -8.30 0.75
CA ILE A 84 7.24 -9.69 0.57
C ILE A 84 7.65 -10.15 -0.84
N ALA A 85 7.26 -9.42 -1.89
CA ALA A 85 7.62 -9.74 -3.28
C ALA A 85 9.13 -9.88 -3.47
N GLN A 86 9.91 -8.94 -2.93
CA GLN A 86 11.37 -8.96 -2.99
C GLN A 86 11.96 -10.18 -2.28
N THR A 87 11.41 -10.57 -1.13
CA THR A 87 11.86 -11.73 -0.36
C THR A 87 11.65 -13.03 -1.14
N TYR A 88 10.50 -13.18 -1.81
CA TYR A 88 10.22 -14.33 -2.67
C TYR A 88 11.19 -14.39 -3.85
N SER A 89 11.32 -13.30 -4.63
CA SER A 89 12.21 -13.28 -5.79
C SER A 89 13.69 -13.54 -5.42
N ALA A 90 14.15 -13.00 -4.28
CA ALA A 90 15.50 -13.26 -3.80
C ALA A 90 15.71 -14.71 -3.36
N THR A 91 14.67 -15.35 -2.83
CA THR A 91 14.71 -16.76 -2.42
C THR A 91 14.70 -17.68 -3.62
N GLU A 92 13.84 -17.42 -4.62
CA GLU A 92 13.81 -18.15 -5.89
C GLU A 92 15.17 -18.10 -6.58
N LEU A 93 15.77 -16.91 -6.70
CA LEU A 93 17.09 -16.75 -7.30
C LEU A 93 18.18 -17.55 -6.54
N LYS A 94 18.12 -17.59 -5.21
CA LYS A 94 19.07 -18.40 -4.41
C LYS A 94 18.87 -19.89 -4.67
N VAL A 95 17.63 -20.36 -4.73
CA VAL A 95 17.31 -21.76 -5.00
C VAL A 95 17.77 -22.16 -6.40
N GLU A 96 17.53 -21.33 -7.42
CA GLU A 96 18.03 -21.56 -8.78
C GLU A 96 19.55 -21.67 -8.84
N ASN A 97 20.26 -20.76 -8.17
CA ASN A 97 21.73 -20.81 -8.09
C ASN A 97 22.23 -22.09 -7.39
N ILE A 98 21.57 -22.52 -6.32
CA ILE A 98 21.89 -23.79 -5.65
C ILE A 98 21.67 -24.95 -6.63
N ILE A 99 20.55 -25.00 -7.33
CA ILE A 99 20.24 -26.05 -8.33
C ILE A 99 21.29 -26.09 -9.44
N GLN A 100 21.71 -24.93 -9.96
CA GLN A 100 22.74 -24.86 -10.99
C GLN A 100 24.13 -25.26 -10.48
N SER A 101 24.40 -25.07 -9.18
CA SER A 101 25.67 -25.47 -8.55
C SER A 101 25.74 -26.96 -8.20
N LEU A 102 24.59 -27.66 -8.20
CA LEU A 102 24.56 -29.10 -7.98
C LEU A 102 25.09 -29.79 -9.23
N PRO A 103 26.09 -30.69 -9.10
CA PRO A 103 26.59 -31.46 -10.24
C PRO A 103 25.43 -32.25 -10.84
N GLY A 104 25.15 -31.99 -12.13
CA GLY A 104 24.12 -32.68 -12.88
C GLY A 104 24.48 -34.16 -13.00
N ASP A 105 23.65 -35.00 -12.38
CA ASP A 105 23.60 -36.46 -12.48
C ASP A 105 24.94 -37.21 -12.35
N VAL A 106 25.13 -37.85 -11.20
CA VAL A 106 26.15 -38.89 -10.98
C VAL A 106 25.51 -40.27 -11.14
N LEU A 107 24.98 -40.62 -12.32
CA LEU A 107 24.71 -42.02 -12.74
C LEU A 107 24.74 -42.17 -14.27
#